data_AF-A0A9E2ZGW5-F1
#
_entry.id   AF-A0A9E2ZGW5-F1
#
_cell.length_a   1.000
_cell.length_b   1.000
_cell.length_c   1.000
_cell.angle_alpha   90.00
_cell.angle_beta   90.00
_cell.angle_gamma   90.00
#
_symmetry.space_group_name_H-M   'P 1'
#
loop_
_entity.id
_entity.type
_entity.pdbx_description
1 polymer ?
#
loop_
_entity_poly.entity_id
_entity_poly.type
_entity_poly.pdbx_seq_one_letter_code
_entity_poly.pdbx_strand_id
1 'polypeptide(L)'
;LRRRGGERAPIHEALSLSAIAAIVVHGAALLGDGFLHPSVADITIPFVSSYKSAWTSIGIVAGWSTILLGLSYYARRMIGSTRWRKLHRFTALAWLLGLVHALGEGTDAGQLWFLAMVALVAIPALGLLVARLLGGGGGAARTAQQTAGAGPSFAARQGEAAVEVSSARIPARSGA
;
A
#
# COMPACT_ATOMS: atom_id res chain seq x y z
N LEU A 1 27.41 6.47 5.44
CA LEU A 1 26.07 6.78 4.87
C LEU A 1 25.18 5.54 4.92
N ARG A 2 24.37 5.41 5.98
CA ARG A 2 23.49 4.24 6.24
C ARG A 2 22.30 4.27 5.26
N ARG A 3 22.04 3.16 4.56
CA ARG A 3 20.94 3.04 3.58
C ARG A 3 19.57 3.25 4.26
N ARG A 4 18.86 4.33 3.88
CA ARG A 4 17.48 4.68 4.29
C ARG A 4 16.42 3.74 3.69
N GLY A 5 16.59 2.43 3.82
CA GLY A 5 15.69 1.42 3.24
C GLY A 5 14.47 1.08 4.09
N GLY A 6 14.52 1.34 5.40
CA GLY A 6 13.54 0.86 6.38
C GLY A 6 12.39 1.82 6.75
N GLU A 7 12.47 3.10 6.37
CA GLU A 7 11.55 4.15 6.86
C GLU A 7 10.18 4.15 6.16
N ARG A 8 10.06 3.50 4.99
CA ARG A 8 8.85 3.59 4.15
C ARG A 8 7.62 2.96 4.77
N ALA A 9 7.78 1.80 5.42
CA ALA A 9 6.64 1.08 6.00
C ALA A 9 6.08 1.80 7.25
N PRO A 10 6.92 2.26 8.21
CA PRO A 10 6.43 3.08 9.32
C PRO A 10 5.78 4.40 8.87
N ILE A 11 6.36 5.09 7.89
CA ILE A 11 5.78 6.34 7.35
C ILE A 11 4.43 6.06 6.68
N HIS A 12 4.32 5.00 5.88
CA HIS A 12 3.06 4.63 5.25
C HIS A 12 1.99 4.24 6.27
N GLU A 13 2.36 3.51 7.32
CA GLU A 13 1.45 3.17 8.42
C GLU A 13 0.97 4.43 9.14
N ALA A 14 1.86 5.34 9.52
CA ALA A 14 1.50 6.60 10.14
C ALA A 14 0.58 7.45 9.25
N LEU A 15 0.90 7.60 7.96
CA LEU A 15 0.06 8.32 7.01
C LEU A 15 -1.33 7.68 6.84
N SER A 16 -1.38 6.34 6.81
CA SER A 16 -2.65 5.61 6.66
C SER A 16 -3.55 5.78 7.89
N LEU A 17 -2.97 5.70 9.10
CA LEU A 17 -3.71 5.93 10.34
C LEU A 17 -4.17 7.39 10.46
N SER A 18 -3.32 8.35 10.10
CA SER A 18 -3.69 9.77 10.05
C SER A 18 -4.83 10.03 9.06
N ALA A 19 -4.81 9.39 7.89
CA ALA A 19 -5.89 9.50 6.90
C ALA A 19 -7.21 8.92 7.44
N ILE A 20 -7.17 7.76 8.09
CA ILE A 20 -8.34 7.16 8.74
C ILE A 20 -8.89 8.09 9.83
N ALA A 21 -8.02 8.63 10.69
CA ALA A 21 -8.41 9.58 11.72
C ALA A 21 -9.03 10.84 11.11
N ALA A 22 -8.45 11.39 10.05
CA ALA A 22 -8.98 12.54 9.34
C ALA A 22 -10.36 12.27 8.71
N ILE A 23 -10.60 11.07 8.16
CA ILE A 23 -11.92 10.66 7.66
C ILE A 23 -12.95 10.62 8.79
N VAL A 24 -12.60 10.04 9.94
CA VAL A 24 -13.50 9.99 11.10
C VAL A 24 -13.82 11.40 11.61
N VAL A 25 -12.80 12.26 11.74
CA VAL A 25 -12.98 13.66 12.15
C VAL A 25 -13.81 14.43 11.12
N HIS A 26 -13.57 14.24 9.83
CA HIS A 26 -14.35 14.85 8.75
C HIS A 26 -15.82 14.47 8.86
N GLY A 27 -16.14 13.18 8.97
CA GLY A 27 -17.53 12.73 9.14
C GLY A 27 -18.17 13.25 10.43
N ALA A 28 -17.44 13.24 11.54
CA ALA A 28 -17.94 13.77 12.82
C ALA A 28 -18.20 15.28 12.77
N ALA A 29 -17.36 16.05 12.07
CA ALA A 29 -17.54 17.49 11.90
C ALA A 29 -18.83 17.83 11.13
N LEU A 30 -19.26 16.98 10.20
CA LEU A 30 -20.52 17.17 9.47
C LEU A 30 -21.75 17.15 10.39
N LEU A 31 -21.71 16.44 11.51
CA LEU A 31 -22.83 16.44 12.47
C LEU A 31 -23.04 17.82 13.14
N GLY A 32 -22.02 18.68 13.11
CA GLY A 32 -22.11 20.07 13.55
C GLY A 32 -22.52 21.05 12.45
N ASP A 33 -22.85 20.57 11.24
CA ASP A 33 -23.19 21.43 10.11
C ASP A 33 -24.61 22.01 10.27
N GLY A 34 -24.68 23.32 10.50
CA GLY A 34 -25.93 24.06 10.70
C GLY A 34 -26.71 24.36 9.41
N PHE A 35 -26.24 23.93 8.24
CA PHE A 35 -26.98 24.07 6.99
C PHE A 35 -27.70 22.75 6.66
N LEU A 36 -26.96 21.64 6.63
CA LEU A 36 -27.45 20.31 6.28
C LEU A 36 -28.20 19.62 7.42
N HIS A 37 -27.86 19.90 8.68
CA HIS A 37 -28.38 19.19 9.86
C HIS A 37 -28.39 17.66 9.69
N PRO A 38 -27.26 17.03 9.28
CA PRO A 38 -27.26 15.63 8.92
C PRO A 38 -27.37 14.74 10.17
N SER A 39 -28.11 13.65 10.04
CA SER A 39 -28.13 12.59 11.04
C SER A 39 -26.91 11.68 10.90
N VAL A 40 -26.67 10.83 11.91
CA VAL A 40 -25.64 9.78 11.83
C VAL A 40 -25.92 8.83 10.65
N ALA A 41 -27.19 8.56 10.34
CA ALA A 41 -27.54 7.70 9.21
C ALA A 41 -27.17 8.35 7.86
N ASP A 42 -27.35 9.66 7.71
CA ASP A 42 -27.03 10.40 6.49
C ASP A 42 -25.55 10.34 6.11
N ILE A 43 -24.66 10.26 7.10
CA ILE A 43 -23.21 10.24 6.90
C ILE A 43 -22.59 8.84 6.96
N THR A 44 -23.36 7.80 7.30
CA THR A 44 -22.84 6.42 7.43
C THR A 44 -23.47 5.42 6.48
N ILE A 45 -24.68 5.67 5.99
CA ILE A 45 -25.44 4.74 5.14
C ILE A 45 -25.59 5.33 3.74
N PRO A 46 -25.11 4.65 2.69
CA PRO A 46 -25.29 5.11 1.32
C PRO A 46 -26.77 5.31 0.97
N PHE A 47 -27.05 6.32 0.16
CA PHE A 47 -28.36 6.69 -0.39
C PHE A 47 -29.40 7.18 0.61
N VAL A 48 -29.04 7.36 1.89
CA VAL A 48 -29.95 7.90 2.91
C VAL A 48 -30.05 9.43 2.81
N SER A 49 -28.93 10.13 2.63
CA SER A 49 -28.93 11.59 2.46
C SER A 49 -29.73 12.02 1.23
N SER A 50 -30.60 13.01 1.40
CA SER A 50 -31.33 13.66 0.30
C SER A 50 -30.50 14.73 -0.42
N TYR A 51 -29.46 15.27 0.23
CA TYR A 51 -28.57 16.27 -0.37
C TYR A 51 -27.50 15.56 -1.20
N LYS A 52 -27.39 15.90 -2.49
CA LYS A 52 -26.36 15.39 -3.42
C LYS A 52 -26.09 13.88 -3.26
N SER A 53 -27.17 13.11 -3.09
CA SER A 53 -27.13 11.72 -2.60
C SER A 53 -26.10 10.82 -3.29
N ALA A 54 -25.93 10.94 -4.60
CA ALA A 54 -24.93 10.17 -5.35
C ALA A 54 -23.49 10.45 -4.88
N TRP A 55 -23.11 11.72 -4.74
CA TRP A 55 -21.77 12.13 -4.32
C TRP A 55 -21.53 11.78 -2.85
N THR A 56 -22.52 11.99 -2.00
CA THR A 56 -22.45 11.62 -0.58
C THR A 56 -22.27 10.11 -0.42
N SER A 57 -23.03 9.31 -1.17
CA SER A 57 -22.93 7.84 -1.15
C SER A 57 -21.56 7.33 -1.60
N ILE A 58 -20.97 7.96 -2.63
CA ILE A 58 -19.60 7.66 -3.06
C ILE A 58 -18.61 7.95 -1.92
N GLY A 59 -18.76 9.07 -1.21
CA GLY A 59 -17.95 9.43 -0.05
C GLY A 59 -18.05 8.41 1.09
N ILE A 60 -19.26 7.97 1.41
CA ILE A 60 -19.52 6.94 2.43
C ILE A 60 -18.84 5.62 2.07
N VAL A 61 -19.00 5.16 0.82
CA VAL A 61 -18.35 3.93 0.34
C VAL A 61 -16.83 4.07 0.37
N ALA A 62 -16.28 5.22 -0.04
CA ALA A 62 -14.85 5.51 0.01
C ALA A 62 -14.31 5.50 1.45
N GLY A 63 -15.01 6.15 2.38
CA GLY A 63 -14.66 6.22 3.80
C GLY A 63 -14.62 4.85 4.44
N TRP A 64 -15.70 4.08 4.35
CA TRP A 64 -15.75 2.72 4.88
C TRP A 64 -14.71 1.80 4.24
N SER A 65 -14.53 1.87 2.92
CA SER A 65 -13.52 1.07 2.22
C SER A 65 -12.11 1.40 2.71
N THR A 66 -11.80 2.68 2.92
CA THR A 66 -10.49 3.12 3.42
C THR A 66 -10.24 2.61 4.84
N ILE A 67 -11.23 2.74 5.73
CA ILE A 67 -11.13 2.27 7.12
C ILE A 67 -10.95 0.75 7.15
N LEU A 68 -11.83 0.00 6.49
CA LEU A 68 -11.80 -1.47 6.53
C LEU A 68 -10.53 -2.03 5.89
N LEU A 69 -10.16 -1.53 4.71
CA LEU A 69 -8.96 -2.01 4.00
C LEU A 69 -7.67 -1.57 4.70
N GLY A 70 -7.64 -0.39 5.31
CA GLY A 70 -6.50 0.08 6.09
C GLY A 70 -6.29 -0.75 7.35
N LEU A 71 -7.33 -0.92 8.17
CA LEU A 71 -7.27 -1.71 9.40
C LEU A 71 -7.06 -3.22 9.15
N SER A 72 -7.39 -3.71 7.95
CA SER A 72 -7.11 -5.10 7.55
C SER A 72 -5.63 -5.49 7.65
N TYR A 73 -4.71 -4.52 7.65
CA TYR A 73 -3.28 -4.76 7.90
C TYR A 73 -3.01 -5.45 9.24
N TYR A 74 -3.77 -5.12 10.29
CA TYR A 74 -3.63 -5.74 11.61
C TYR A 74 -4.17 -7.18 11.61
N ALA A 75 -5.16 -7.47 10.78
CA ALA A 75 -5.72 -8.81 10.58
C ALA A 75 -4.94 -9.67 9.55
N ARG A 76 -3.88 -9.14 8.93
CA ARG A 76 -3.17 -9.81 7.81
C ARG A 76 -2.61 -11.19 8.15
N ARG A 77 -2.27 -11.44 9.42
CA ARG A 77 -1.76 -12.74 9.90
C ARG A 77 -2.84 -13.83 9.84
N MET A 78 -4.10 -13.45 10.05
CA MET A 78 -5.26 -14.36 10.00
C MET A 78 -5.72 -14.59 8.56
N ILE A 79 -5.79 -13.53 7.75
CA ILE A 79 -6.31 -13.58 6.36
C ILE A 79 -5.29 -14.23 5.39
N GLY A 80 -4.01 -14.18 5.75
CA GLY A 80 -2.89 -14.64 4.94
C GLY A 80 -2.38 -13.56 3.99
N SER A 81 -1.05 -13.48 3.85
CA SER A 81 -0.37 -12.35 3.20
C SER A 81 -0.77 -12.17 1.72
N THR A 82 -1.03 -13.27 1.00
CA THR A 82 -1.44 -13.23 -0.42
C THR A 82 -2.84 -12.66 -0.60
N ARG A 83 -3.80 -13.08 0.22
CA ARG A 83 -5.18 -12.57 0.17
C ARG A 83 -5.23 -11.11 0.61
N TRP A 84 -4.54 -10.78 1.69
CA TRP A 84 -4.40 -9.39 2.15
C TRP A 84 -3.83 -8.48 1.05
N ARG A 85 -2.77 -8.88 0.35
CA ARG A 85 -2.22 -8.09 -0.77
C ARG A 85 -3.20 -7.89 -1.91
N LYS A 86 -4.14 -8.82 -2.15
CA LYS A 86 -5.21 -8.64 -3.16
C LYS A 86 -6.24 -7.63 -2.68
N LEU A 87 -6.73 -7.79 -1.44
CA LEU A 87 -7.68 -6.86 -0.82
C LEU A 87 -7.11 -5.43 -0.74
N HIS A 88 -5.87 -5.31 -0.28
CA HIS A 88 -5.22 -4.02 -0.09
C HIS A 88 -5.08 -3.22 -1.40
N ARG A 89 -5.07 -3.86 -2.59
CA ARG A 89 -5.06 -3.14 -3.88
C ARG A 89 -6.32 -2.31 -4.10
N PHE A 90 -7.45 -2.70 -3.51
CA PHE A 90 -8.71 -1.92 -3.60
C PHE A 90 -8.64 -0.59 -2.84
N THR A 91 -7.62 -0.34 -2.02
CA THR A 91 -7.38 0.98 -1.41
C THR A 91 -7.17 2.06 -2.46
N ALA A 92 -6.57 1.72 -3.62
CA ALA A 92 -6.44 2.65 -4.74
C ALA A 92 -7.81 3.05 -5.31
N LEU A 93 -8.77 2.11 -5.38
CA LEU A 93 -10.14 2.40 -5.80
C LEU A 93 -10.86 3.26 -4.76
N ALA A 94 -10.74 2.93 -3.47
CA ALA A 94 -11.32 3.73 -2.38
C ALA A 94 -10.80 5.19 -2.41
N TRP A 95 -9.51 5.37 -2.68
CA TRP A 95 -8.90 6.69 -2.84
C TRP A 95 -9.46 7.45 -4.06
N LEU A 96 -9.63 6.78 -5.21
CA LEU A 96 -10.26 7.38 -6.39
C LEU A 96 -11.72 7.79 -6.13
N LEU A 97 -12.49 6.96 -5.42
CA LEU A 97 -13.85 7.31 -5.01
C LEU A 97 -13.86 8.55 -4.10
N GLY A 98 -12.90 8.68 -3.19
CA GLY A 98 -12.74 9.87 -2.36
C GLY A 98 -12.47 11.14 -3.16
N LEU A 99 -11.63 11.07 -4.21
CA LEU A 99 -11.41 12.18 -5.14
C LEU A 99 -12.67 12.57 -5.89
N VAL A 100 -13.40 11.58 -6.41
CA VAL A 100 -14.67 11.80 -7.11
C VAL A 100 -15.71 12.43 -6.18
N HIS A 101 -15.80 11.96 -4.94
CA HIS A 101 -16.64 12.56 -3.91
C HIS A 101 -16.26 14.02 -3.65
N ALA A 102 -14.98 14.32 -3.41
CA ALA A 102 -14.54 15.70 -3.14
C ALA A 102 -14.86 16.67 -4.29
N LEU A 103 -14.68 16.23 -5.54
CA LEU A 103 -14.94 17.04 -6.73
C LEU A 103 -16.44 17.19 -7.05
N GLY A 104 -17.28 16.19 -6.74
CA GLY A 104 -18.72 16.24 -7.00
C GLY A 104 -19.52 16.93 -5.89
N GLU A 105 -19.10 16.73 -4.63
CA GLU A 105 -19.76 17.29 -3.45
C GLU A 105 -19.42 18.78 -3.29
N GLY A 106 -18.15 19.15 -3.45
CA GLY A 106 -17.63 20.47 -3.10
C GLY A 106 -18.21 21.62 -3.94
N THR A 107 -18.70 22.65 -3.27
CA THR A 107 -19.07 23.93 -3.91
C THR A 107 -17.86 24.65 -4.53
N ASP A 108 -16.68 24.40 -3.97
CA ASP A 108 -15.41 24.97 -4.42
C ASP A 108 -14.69 24.13 -5.47
N ALA A 109 -15.30 23.05 -5.98
CA ALA A 109 -14.64 22.11 -6.89
C ALA A 109 -14.12 22.74 -8.19
N GLY A 110 -14.66 23.90 -8.60
CA GLY A 110 -14.18 24.68 -9.75
C GLY A 110 -13.13 25.74 -9.42
N GLN A 111 -12.81 25.97 -8.14
CA GLN A 111 -11.92 27.04 -7.71
C GLN A 111 -10.46 26.63 -7.89
N LEU A 112 -9.64 27.56 -8.42
CA LEU A 112 -8.25 27.29 -8.73
C LEU A 112 -7.44 26.85 -7.50
N TRP A 113 -7.70 27.45 -6.34
CA TRP A 113 -7.01 27.09 -5.09
C TRP A 113 -7.30 25.65 -4.68
N PHE A 114 -8.56 25.22 -4.81
CA PHE A 114 -8.99 23.86 -4.47
C PHE A 114 -8.36 22.85 -5.43
N LEU A 115 -8.48 23.12 -6.74
CA LEU A 115 -7.89 22.29 -7.79
C LEU A 115 -6.36 22.18 -7.65
N ALA A 116 -5.68 23.26 -7.27
CA ALA A 116 -4.23 23.25 -7.03
C ALA A 116 -3.85 22.34 -5.85
N MET A 117 -4.60 22.38 -4.74
CA MET A 117 -4.37 21.52 -3.58
C MET A 117 -4.64 20.04 -3.91
N VAL A 118 -5.74 19.76 -4.60
CA VAL A 118 -6.07 18.40 -5.08
C VAL A 118 -4.97 17.90 -6.01
N ALA A 119 -4.55 18.69 -7.00
CA ALA A 119 -3.52 18.33 -7.96
C ALA A 119 -2.17 18.05 -7.27
N LEU A 120 -1.77 18.88 -6.31
CA LEU A 120 -0.52 18.74 -5.56
C LEU A 120 -0.39 17.35 -4.90
N VAL A 121 -1.48 16.83 -4.35
CA VAL A 121 -1.49 15.53 -3.65
C VAL A 121 -1.81 14.38 -4.62
N ALA A 122 -2.75 14.59 -5.54
CA ALA A 122 -3.28 13.52 -6.39
C ALA A 122 -2.37 13.14 -7.55
N ILE A 123 -1.70 14.12 -8.19
CA ILE A 123 -0.85 13.85 -9.36
C ILE A 123 0.33 12.94 -9.00
N PRO A 124 1.11 13.18 -7.93
CA PRO A 124 2.20 12.28 -7.56
C PRO A 124 1.70 10.87 -7.22
N ALA A 125 0.59 10.76 -6.48
CA ALA A 125 -0.01 9.48 -6.10
C ALA A 125 -0.48 8.69 -7.33
N LEU A 126 -1.13 9.36 -8.28
CA LEU A 126 -1.59 8.77 -9.54
C LEU A 126 -0.42 8.33 -10.41
N GLY A 127 0.63 9.15 -10.53
CA GLY A 127 1.85 8.79 -11.25
C GLY A 127 2.51 7.52 -10.70
N LEU A 128 2.59 7.39 -9.36
CA LEU A 128 3.10 6.19 -8.71
C LEU A 128 2.18 4.98 -8.92
N LEU A 129 0.86 5.17 -8.87
CA LEU A 129 -0.12 4.11 -9.12
C LEU A 129 0.00 3.58 -10.56
N VAL A 130 0.04 4.48 -11.54
CA VAL A 130 0.22 4.12 -12.96
C VAL A 130 1.56 3.40 -13.18
N ALA A 131 2.66 3.95 -12.65
CA ALA A 131 3.97 3.29 -12.73
C ALA A 131 3.94 1.89 -12.08
N ARG A 132 3.17 1.70 -11.00
CA ARG A 132 3.04 0.42 -10.31
C ARG A 132 2.25 -0.61 -11.11
N LEU A 133 1.21 -0.17 -11.83
CA LEU A 133 0.38 -1.01 -12.69
C LEU A 133 1.15 -1.43 -13.95
N LEU A 134 1.88 -0.50 -14.58
CA LEU A 134 2.71 -0.77 -15.76
C LEU A 134 3.97 -1.59 -15.42
N GLY A 135 4.64 -1.29 -14.31
CA GLY A 135 5.86 -1.99 -13.86
C GLY A 135 5.65 -3.40 -13.30
N GLY A 136 4.40 -3.85 -13.17
CA GLY A 136 4.04 -5.16 -12.63
C GLY A 136 4.52 -6.36 -13.45
N GLY A 137 4.85 -6.17 -14.74
CA GLY A 137 5.33 -7.24 -15.64
C GLY A 137 6.83 -7.55 -15.55
N GLY A 138 7.67 -6.65 -15.01
CA GLY A 138 9.13 -6.80 -15.01
C GLY A 138 9.70 -7.70 -13.91
N GLY A 139 8.86 -8.35 -13.10
CA GLY A 139 9.29 -9.28 -12.05
C GLY A 139 9.77 -10.61 -12.60
N ALA A 140 9.05 -11.15 -13.60
CA ALA A 140 9.41 -12.42 -14.24
C ALA A 140 10.76 -12.35 -14.96
N ALA A 141 11.04 -11.24 -15.67
CA ALA A 141 12.32 -11.01 -16.33
C ALA A 141 13.50 -10.87 -15.35
N ARG A 142 13.28 -10.21 -14.19
CA ARG A 142 14.31 -10.04 -13.15
C ARG A 142 14.61 -11.32 -12.37
N THR A 143 13.61 -12.16 -12.13
CA THR A 143 13.81 -13.49 -11.54
C THR A 143 14.54 -14.42 -12.50
N ALA A 144 14.19 -14.41 -13.78
CA ALA A 144 14.88 -15.20 -14.81
C ALA A 144 16.37 -14.80 -14.96
N GLN A 145 16.68 -13.50 -14.86
CA GLN A 145 18.05 -13.00 -14.95
C GLN A 145 18.88 -13.27 -13.68
N GLN A 146 18.24 -13.37 -12.51
CA GLN A 146 18.91 -13.80 -11.27
C GLN A 146 19.21 -15.30 -11.24
N THR A 147 18.33 -16.15 -11.79
CA THR A 147 18.61 -17.58 -11.96
C THR A 147 19.64 -17.85 -13.06
N ALA A 148 19.68 -17.04 -14.11
CA ALA A 148 20.70 -17.16 -15.17
C ALA A 148 22.08 -16.60 -14.76
N GLY A 149 22.11 -15.59 -13.89
CA GLY A 149 23.35 -15.01 -13.34
C GLY A 149 23.99 -15.85 -12.21
N ALA A 150 23.24 -16.81 -11.64
CA ALA A 150 23.77 -17.83 -10.74
C ALA A 150 24.46 -18.95 -11.54
N GLY A 151 25.47 -18.59 -12.34
CA GLY A 151 26.37 -19.55 -13.00
C GLY A 151 27.24 -20.32 -11.99
N PRO A 152 27.91 -21.40 -12.40
CA PRO A 152 28.38 -22.55 -11.59
C PRO A 152 29.57 -22.29 -10.63
N SER A 153 29.71 -21.07 -10.12
CA SER A 153 30.81 -20.68 -9.23
C SER A 153 30.74 -21.29 -7.83
N PHE A 154 29.57 -21.80 -7.40
CA PHE A 154 29.45 -22.53 -6.12
C PHE A 154 29.91 -24.00 -6.22
N ALA A 155 29.79 -24.62 -7.40
CA ALA A 155 30.23 -26.00 -7.62
C ALA A 155 31.75 -26.10 -7.78
N ALA A 156 32.39 -25.12 -8.44
CA ALA A 156 33.85 -25.11 -8.61
C ALA A 156 34.61 -24.92 -7.29
N ARG A 157 34.11 -24.09 -6.35
CA ARG A 157 34.76 -23.87 -5.05
C ARG A 157 34.66 -25.05 -4.07
N GLN A 158 33.69 -25.95 -4.25
CA GLN A 158 33.57 -27.14 -3.38
C GLN A 158 34.47 -28.29 -3.84
N GLY A 159 34.83 -28.34 -5.12
CA GLY A 159 35.79 -29.31 -5.65
C GLY A 159 37.22 -29.07 -5.17
N GLU A 160 37.66 -27.81 -5.13
CA GLU A 160 39.01 -27.46 -4.65
C GLU A 160 39.19 -27.74 -3.15
N ALA A 161 38.18 -27.44 -2.32
CA ALA A 161 38.23 -27.73 -0.89
C ALA A 161 38.25 -29.23 -0.56
N ALA A 162 37.62 -30.08 -1.38
CA ALA A 162 37.61 -31.52 -1.18
C ALA A 162 38.95 -32.18 -1.58
N VAL A 163 39.66 -31.63 -2.57
CA VAL A 163 40.99 -32.11 -2.98
C VAL A 163 42.06 -31.75 -1.95
N GLU A 164 41.94 -30.59 -1.30
CA GLU A 164 42.90 -30.15 -0.28
C GLU A 164 42.86 -31.02 0.99
N VAL A 165 41.66 -31.43 1.45
CA VAL A 165 41.49 -32.26 2.65
C VAL A 165 41.95 -33.71 2.46
N SER A 166 41.92 -34.26 1.23
CA SER A 166 42.31 -35.65 0.96
C SER A 166 43.82 -35.90 0.93
N SER A 167 44.65 -34.86 0.99
CA SER A 167 46.12 -34.98 0.89
C SER A 167 46.85 -34.94 2.24
N ALA A 168 46.13 -34.72 3.35
CA ALA A 168 46.67 -34.78 4.71
C ALA A 168 46.86 -36.24 5.18
N ARG A 169 47.95 -36.84 4.68
CA ARG A 169 48.43 -38.19 4.97
C ARG A 169 48.85 -38.34 6.44
N ILE A 170 48.26 -39.31 7.14
CA ILE A 170 48.62 -39.72 8.51
C ILE A 170 50.01 -40.38 8.49
N PRO A 171 51.00 -39.94 9.30
CA PRO A 171 52.24 -40.67 9.46
C PRO A 171 52.03 -41.88 10.39
N ALA A 172 52.37 -43.07 9.89
CA ALA A 172 52.39 -44.30 10.67
C ALA A 172 53.46 -44.21 11.77
N ARG A 173 53.05 -44.42 13.03
CA ARG A 173 53.97 -44.64 14.16
C ARG A 173 54.31 -46.13 14.26
N SER A 174 55.60 -46.43 14.14
CA SER A 174 56.23 -47.72 14.43
C SER A 174 56.82 -47.74 15.85
N GLY A 175 56.79 -48.91 16.49
CA GLY A 175 57.60 -49.29 17.65
C GLY A 175 56.97 -48.95 19.01
N ALA A 176 57.01 -49.80 20.04
CA ALA A 176 57.77 -51.02 20.32
C ALA A 176 56.96 -51.87 21.33
#